data_AF-A0A087TQV3-F1
#
_entry.id   AF-A0A087TQV3-F1
#
_cell.length_a   1.000
_cell.length_b   1.000
_cell.length_c   1.000
_cell.angle_alpha   90.00
_cell.angle_beta   90.00
_cell.angle_gamma   90.00
#
_symmetry.space_group_name_H-M   'P 1'
#
loop_
_entity.id
_entity.type
_entity.pdbx_description
1 polymer ?
#
loop_
_entity_poly.entity_id
_entity_poly.type
_entity_poly.pdbx_seq_one_letter_code
_entity_poly.pdbx_strand_id
1 'polypeptide(L)'
;MRHPSDQTAEATPERLRQRLEMGGNRGEKAGEMADGQRFAVLSYEQVSKLDAVMEEVMPIHGRGNFPTLEVRLKDLVRVVRAKLESEQSVAVRDIRLNGGAASHVLAPEASPYNDLDLIFAVDLSNQRNFDKVKTAVLDSLLDFLPEGVVKKRISSCSLKEAYVHKMVKVTNGDRWSLISLSNNRGRNIELKFVDTMRRQFEFSVDSFQIILDSLLLFYGCSQMSMSDNFYPTVVAESVYGDFQEALYHLHKKLIATRNPEEIRGGGLLKYCNLLVRDYKPARPDKIKHLERYMCSRFFIDFGDINQQRAKLESYLANHFMGEEQNKYEYLLVLHRVVDESTVCLMGHERRQSLALIEELACRTYFLEHQAKDLFQPHPHIVFGGGFFFTPYASYPCPCSWMPCT
;
A
#
# COMPACT_ATOMS: atom_id res chain seq x y z
N MET A 1 -49.59 0.48 31.48
CA MET A 1 -48.68 0.64 32.64
C MET A 1 -47.93 -0.68 32.80
N ARG A 2 -46.61 -0.84 32.73
CA ARG A 2 -45.40 0.00 32.60
C ARG A 2 -44.36 -0.79 31.78
N HIS A 3 -43.52 -0.10 31.02
CA HIS A 3 -42.33 -0.63 30.34
C HIS A 3 -41.18 -0.93 31.32
N PRO A 4 -40.24 -1.85 31.00
CA PRO A 4 -38.90 -1.83 31.56
C PRO A 4 -37.95 -1.04 30.64
N SER A 5 -37.21 -0.12 31.26
CA SER A 5 -36.22 0.77 30.65
C SER A 5 -34.85 0.11 30.54
N ASP A 6 -34.25 0.30 29.37
CA ASP A 6 -32.88 0.00 28.95
C ASP A 6 -31.84 0.76 29.80
N GLN A 7 -30.75 0.10 30.22
CA GLN A 7 -29.58 0.76 30.81
C GLN A 7 -28.39 0.54 29.87
N THR A 8 -28.16 1.53 29.02
CA THR A 8 -26.92 1.71 28.25
C THR A 8 -25.78 2.06 29.21
N ALA A 9 -24.76 1.20 29.25
CA ALA A 9 -23.55 1.43 30.04
C ALA A 9 -22.62 2.42 29.30
N GLU A 10 -22.54 3.64 29.79
CA GLU A 10 -21.65 4.69 29.29
C GLU A 10 -20.17 4.37 29.62
N ALA A 11 -19.31 4.43 28.60
CA ALA A 11 -17.87 4.24 28.74
C ALA A 11 -17.21 5.55 29.19
N THR A 12 -16.86 5.65 30.47
CA THR A 12 -16.17 6.81 31.02
C THR A 12 -14.65 6.75 30.80
N PRO A 13 -13.97 7.90 30.55
CA PRO A 13 -12.51 7.98 30.30
C PRO A 13 -11.65 7.38 31.41
N GLU A 14 -12.14 7.36 32.65
CA GLU A 14 -11.44 6.82 33.81
C GLU A 14 -11.29 5.29 33.76
N ARG A 15 -12.26 4.58 33.14
CA ARG A 15 -12.18 3.13 32.95
C ARG A 15 -11.18 2.73 31.84
N LEU A 16 -10.98 3.60 30.85
CA LEU A 16 -9.94 3.43 29.83
C LEU A 16 -8.54 3.61 30.42
N ARG A 17 -8.35 4.58 31.33
CA ARG A 17 -7.08 4.76 32.07
C ARG A 17 -6.78 3.59 32.99
N GLN A 18 -7.75 3.10 33.76
CA GLN A 18 -7.55 1.94 34.64
C GLN A 18 -7.20 0.65 33.90
N ARG A 19 -7.66 0.47 32.65
CA ARG A 19 -7.24 -0.67 31.81
C ARG A 19 -5.80 -0.56 31.31
N LEU A 20 -5.26 0.64 31.14
CA LEU A 20 -3.89 0.87 30.72
C LEU A 20 -2.88 0.72 31.87
N GLU A 21 -3.29 1.03 33.10
CA GLU A 21 -2.39 1.03 34.28
C GLU A 21 -2.20 -0.36 34.93
N MET A 22 -3.13 -1.29 34.72
CA MET A 22 -3.11 -2.61 35.38
C MET A 22 -2.17 -3.66 34.74
N GLY A 23 -1.37 -3.29 33.74
CA GLY A 23 -0.43 -4.19 33.05
C GLY A 23 1.02 -4.17 33.56
N GLY A 24 1.39 -3.25 34.46
CA GLY A 24 2.79 -3.01 34.80
C GLY A 24 3.15 -3.35 36.24
N ASN A 25 3.36 -4.62 36.58
CA ASN A 25 4.21 -4.93 37.73
C ASN A 25 4.78 -6.37 37.71
N ARG A 26 6.08 -6.51 37.42
CA ARG A 26 7.05 -7.41 38.12
C ARG A 26 8.42 -7.46 37.43
N GLY A 27 9.45 -7.06 38.16
CA GLY A 27 10.72 -7.81 38.31
C GLY A 27 11.82 -7.62 37.27
N GLU A 28 12.87 -6.90 37.66
CA GLU A 28 14.11 -6.68 36.91
C GLU A 28 14.83 -7.98 36.47
N LYS A 29 15.15 -8.07 35.18
CA LYS A 29 16.38 -8.69 34.65
C LYS A 29 16.85 -7.89 33.43
N ALA A 30 18.12 -7.50 33.45
CA ALA A 30 18.79 -6.71 32.41
C ALA A 30 18.72 -7.41 31.03
N GLY A 31 18.21 -6.70 30.02
CA GLY A 31 18.23 -7.15 28.62
C GLY A 31 17.09 -6.68 27.72
N GLU A 32 16.02 -6.08 28.25
CA GLU A 32 14.95 -5.50 27.44
C GLU A 32 15.13 -3.98 27.37
N MET A 33 15.62 -3.48 26.22
CA MET A 33 15.38 -2.08 25.88
C MET A 33 13.88 -1.87 25.95
N ALA A 34 13.46 -0.91 26.78
CA ALA A 34 12.08 -0.61 27.12
C ALA A 34 11.13 -0.81 25.93
N ASP A 35 9.98 -1.42 26.19
CA ASP A 35 8.79 -1.36 25.34
C ASP A 35 8.37 0.12 25.25
N GLY A 36 9.12 0.88 24.44
CA GLY A 36 8.95 2.30 24.19
C GLY A 36 7.56 2.52 23.67
N GLN A 37 6.98 3.67 24.00
CA GLN A 37 5.59 4.03 23.74
C GLN A 37 5.24 3.80 22.26
N ARG A 38 4.73 2.60 21.92
CA ARG A 38 4.41 2.23 20.54
C ARG A 38 3.19 2.96 19.99
N PHE A 39 2.45 3.62 20.87
CA PHE A 39 1.27 4.41 20.53
C PHE A 39 1.55 5.90 20.69
N ALA A 40 0.97 6.70 19.81
CA ALA A 40 0.91 8.14 19.94
C ALA A 40 -0.47 8.67 19.54
N VAL A 41 -0.88 9.77 20.19
CA VAL A 41 -2.08 10.53 19.82
C VAL A 41 -1.72 11.48 18.69
N LEU A 42 -2.53 11.52 17.64
CA LEU A 42 -2.33 12.41 16.50
C LEU A 42 -2.69 13.85 16.86
N SER A 43 -1.89 14.78 16.36
CA SER A 43 -2.21 16.21 16.36
C SER A 43 -3.37 16.53 15.41
N TYR A 44 -4.02 17.68 15.58
CA TYR A 44 -5.08 18.12 14.67
C TYR A 44 -4.61 18.16 13.20
N GLU A 45 -3.39 18.63 12.92
CA GLU A 45 -2.84 18.66 11.55
C GLU A 45 -2.80 17.26 10.93
N GLN A 46 -2.38 16.25 11.70
CA GLN A 46 -2.37 14.86 11.26
C GLN A 46 -3.79 14.30 11.10
N VAL A 47 -4.71 14.61 12.02
CA VAL A 47 -6.13 14.20 11.90
C VAL A 47 -6.78 14.83 10.68
N SER A 48 -6.46 16.09 10.36
CA SER A 48 -6.96 16.77 9.17
C SER A 48 -6.39 16.16 7.87
N LYS A 49 -5.11 15.77 7.84
CA LYS A 49 -4.55 14.99 6.72
C LYS A 49 -5.25 13.63 6.59
N LEU A 50 -5.50 12.94 7.70
CA LEU A 50 -6.22 11.68 7.71
C LEU A 50 -7.64 11.83 7.17
N ASP A 51 -8.35 12.87 7.58
CA ASP A 51 -9.69 13.19 7.09
C ASP A 51 -9.70 13.39 5.57
N ALA A 52 -8.74 14.15 5.05
CA ALA A 52 -8.59 14.36 3.62
C ALA A 52 -8.39 13.05 2.85
N VAL A 53 -7.57 12.12 3.38
CA VAL A 53 -7.40 10.77 2.81
C VAL A 53 -8.72 9.97 2.86
N MET A 54 -9.48 10.08 3.95
CA MET A 54 -10.74 9.35 4.13
C MET A 54 -11.91 9.90 3.29
N GLU A 55 -11.90 11.20 3.00
CA GLU A 55 -12.87 11.90 2.14
C GLU A 55 -12.53 11.84 0.65
N GLU A 56 -11.29 11.45 0.28
CA GLU A 56 -10.87 11.35 -1.12
C GLU A 56 -11.79 10.40 -1.90
N VAL A 57 -12.31 10.89 -3.04
CA VAL A 57 -13.10 10.09 -3.98
C VAL A 57 -12.14 9.32 -4.88
N MET A 58 -12.21 8.00 -4.80
CA MET A 58 -11.31 7.10 -5.50
C MET A 58 -12.04 6.27 -6.56
N PRO A 59 -11.54 6.25 -7.81
CA PRO A 59 -12.15 5.46 -8.88
C PRO A 59 -11.73 3.99 -8.82
N ILE A 60 -12.70 3.09 -8.66
CA ILE A 60 -12.53 1.64 -8.82
C ILE A 60 -12.97 1.28 -10.23
N HIS A 61 -12.01 0.96 -11.10
CA HIS A 61 -12.24 0.75 -12.52
C HIS A 61 -12.82 -0.64 -12.77
N GLY A 62 -13.98 -0.69 -13.44
CA GLY A 62 -14.57 -1.93 -13.91
C GLY A 62 -13.92 -2.40 -15.22
N ARG A 63 -13.67 -3.71 -15.33
CA ARG A 63 -13.24 -4.34 -16.58
C ARG A 63 -14.42 -4.62 -17.51
N GLY A 64 -14.17 -4.56 -18.82
CA GLY A 64 -15.21 -4.79 -19.83
C GLY A 64 -16.26 -3.69 -19.80
N ASN A 65 -17.55 -4.07 -19.72
CA ASN A 65 -18.68 -3.14 -19.74
C ASN A 65 -19.12 -2.69 -18.33
N PHE A 66 -18.37 -3.02 -17.28
CA PHE A 66 -18.69 -2.59 -15.93
C PHE A 66 -18.31 -1.12 -15.71
N PRO A 67 -19.18 -0.30 -15.10
CA PRO A 67 -18.89 1.12 -14.88
C PRO A 67 -17.77 1.31 -13.85
N THR A 68 -17.06 2.43 -13.92
CA THR A 68 -16.18 2.87 -12.84
C THR A 68 -17.02 3.26 -11.63
N LEU A 69 -16.63 2.79 -10.44
CA LEU A 69 -17.26 3.18 -9.18
C LEU A 69 -16.46 4.34 -8.57
N GLU A 70 -17.14 5.45 -8.27
CA GLU A 70 -16.53 6.59 -7.59
C GLU A 70 -16.87 6.48 -6.10
N VAL A 71 -15.88 6.11 -5.27
CA VAL A 71 -16.13 5.75 -3.87
C VAL A 71 -15.21 6.53 -2.94
N ARG A 72 -15.77 7.14 -1.89
CA ARG A 72 -14.97 7.69 -0.78
C ARG A 72 -14.49 6.59 0.13
N LEU A 73 -13.24 6.67 0.60
CA LEU A 73 -12.65 5.62 1.43
C LEU A 73 -13.48 5.38 2.72
N LYS A 74 -13.95 6.46 3.36
CA LYS A 74 -14.82 6.37 4.54
C LYS A 74 -16.12 5.60 4.28
N ASP A 75 -16.70 5.77 3.09
CA ASP A 75 -17.96 5.12 2.72
C ASP A 75 -17.73 3.64 2.46
N LEU A 76 -16.65 3.29 1.74
CA LEU A 76 -16.24 1.90 1.52
C LEU A 76 -16.01 1.17 2.84
N VAL A 77 -15.22 1.75 3.74
CA VAL A 77 -14.92 1.14 5.05
C VAL A 77 -16.19 0.92 5.86
N ARG A 78 -17.08 1.92 5.90
CA ARG A 78 -18.36 1.83 6.61
C ARG A 78 -19.25 0.71 6.07
N VAL A 79 -19.41 0.62 4.74
CA VAL A 79 -20.24 -0.41 4.11
C VAL A 79 -19.65 -1.80 4.33
N VAL A 80 -18.34 -1.98 4.14
CA VAL A 80 -17.66 -3.27 4.37
C VAL A 80 -17.80 -3.71 5.83
N ARG A 81 -17.56 -2.80 6.80
CA ARG A 81 -17.75 -3.09 8.24
C ARG A 81 -19.19 -3.53 8.53
N ALA A 82 -20.17 -2.77 8.03
CA ALA A 82 -21.58 -3.06 8.26
C ALA A 82 -21.99 -4.42 7.70
N LYS A 83 -21.51 -4.80 6.50
CA LYS A 83 -21.79 -6.13 5.92
C LYS A 83 -21.12 -7.27 6.69
N LEU A 84 -19.88 -7.08 7.14
CA LEU A 84 -19.19 -8.06 7.97
C LEU A 84 -19.95 -8.33 9.27
N GLU A 85 -20.32 -7.28 9.98
CA GLU A 85 -20.95 -7.39 11.31
C GLU A 85 -22.42 -7.83 11.21
N SER A 86 -23.23 -7.17 10.37
CA SER A 86 -24.69 -7.37 10.35
C SER A 86 -25.15 -8.54 9.46
N GLU A 87 -24.54 -8.72 8.28
CA GLU A 87 -24.99 -9.73 7.31
C GLU A 87 -24.20 -11.05 7.47
N GLN A 88 -22.91 -10.98 7.79
CA GLN A 88 -22.03 -12.16 7.82
C GLN A 88 -21.70 -12.67 9.23
N SER A 89 -22.05 -11.91 10.28
CA SER A 89 -21.71 -12.22 11.67
C SER A 89 -20.20 -12.46 11.89
N VAL A 90 -19.37 -11.60 11.29
CA VAL A 90 -17.91 -11.55 11.48
C VAL A 90 -17.60 -10.26 12.23
N ALA A 91 -17.17 -10.38 13.48
CA ALA A 91 -16.82 -9.21 14.29
C ALA A 91 -15.54 -8.53 13.77
N VAL A 92 -15.60 -7.20 13.67
CA VAL A 92 -14.44 -6.34 13.34
C VAL A 92 -13.95 -5.69 14.63
N ARG A 93 -12.76 -6.08 15.09
CA ARG A 93 -12.15 -5.60 16.34
C ARG A 93 -11.68 -4.16 16.24
N ASP A 94 -10.97 -3.85 15.17
CA ASP A 94 -10.55 -2.49 14.80
C ASP A 94 -10.33 -2.40 13.29
N ILE A 95 -10.27 -1.16 12.79
CA ILE A 95 -9.92 -0.85 11.41
C ILE A 95 -8.76 0.14 11.41
N ARG A 96 -7.76 -0.10 10.57
CA ARG A 96 -6.51 0.67 10.56
C ARG A 96 -6.13 1.08 9.15
N LEU A 97 -5.63 2.30 8.98
CA LEU A 97 -4.90 2.73 7.79
C LEU A 97 -3.43 2.33 7.95
N ASN A 98 -2.84 1.71 6.93
CA ASN A 98 -1.46 1.24 6.93
C ASN A 98 -0.70 1.76 5.69
N GLY A 99 0.56 1.36 5.56
CA GLY A 99 1.35 1.55 4.34
C GLY A 99 1.77 3.00 4.12
N GLY A 100 2.02 3.37 2.87
CA GLY A 100 2.51 4.70 2.52
C GLY A 100 1.55 5.83 2.92
N ALA A 101 0.25 5.55 2.94
CA ALA A 101 -0.78 6.52 3.33
C ALA A 101 -0.70 6.88 4.83
N ALA A 102 -0.45 5.89 5.70
CA ALA A 102 -0.23 6.17 7.12
C ALA A 102 1.02 7.02 7.34
N SER A 103 2.12 6.71 6.64
CA SER A 103 3.34 7.52 6.68
C SER A 103 3.12 8.93 6.14
N HIS A 104 2.33 9.09 5.07
CA HIS A 104 1.96 10.41 4.52
C HIS A 104 1.20 11.28 5.54
N VAL A 105 0.24 10.68 6.27
CA VAL A 105 -0.51 11.38 7.32
C VAL A 105 0.43 11.88 8.43
N LEU A 106 1.40 11.07 8.82
CA LEU A 106 2.32 11.39 9.92
C LEU A 106 3.49 12.28 9.51
N ALA A 107 3.89 12.26 8.24
CA ALA A 107 4.99 13.04 7.72
C ALA A 107 4.66 14.55 7.74
N PRO A 108 5.66 15.42 7.99
CA PRO A 108 5.46 16.87 7.95
C PRO A 108 5.16 17.33 6.51
N GLU A 109 5.94 16.82 5.55
CA GLU A 109 5.83 17.12 4.13
C GLU A 109 4.93 16.12 3.41
N ALA A 110 4.29 16.55 2.31
CA ALA A 110 3.50 15.66 1.48
C ALA A 110 4.41 14.67 0.75
N SER A 111 4.35 13.39 1.14
CA SER A 111 5.00 12.30 0.42
C SER A 111 3.99 11.55 -0.45
N PRO A 112 4.34 11.18 -1.70
CA PRO A 112 3.46 10.31 -2.48
C PRO A 112 3.34 8.93 -1.83
N TYR A 113 2.17 8.32 -1.97
CA TYR A 113 1.92 6.92 -1.63
C TYR A 113 1.23 6.24 -2.80
N ASN A 114 1.56 4.97 -3.02
CA ASN A 114 1.04 4.21 -4.16
C ASN A 114 -0.34 3.67 -3.83
N ASP A 115 -0.45 2.74 -2.89
CA ASP A 115 -1.72 2.09 -2.55
C ASP A 115 -2.33 2.61 -1.24
N LEU A 116 -3.64 2.44 -1.10
CA LEU A 116 -4.39 2.68 0.13
C LEU A 116 -4.61 1.35 0.85
N ASP A 117 -3.78 1.09 1.86
CA ASP A 117 -3.82 -0.14 2.64
C ASP A 117 -4.73 0.00 3.86
N LEU A 118 -5.83 -0.75 3.88
CA LEU A 118 -6.74 -0.84 5.02
C LEU A 118 -6.65 -2.21 5.68
N ILE A 119 -6.43 -2.23 6.99
CA ILE A 119 -6.44 -3.45 7.81
C ILE A 119 -7.74 -3.51 8.60
N PHE A 120 -8.47 -4.60 8.44
CA PHE A 120 -9.62 -4.97 9.25
C PHE A 120 -9.20 -6.11 10.18
N ALA A 121 -9.12 -5.86 11.48
CA ALA A 121 -8.83 -6.91 12.44
C ALA A 121 -10.08 -7.76 12.66
N VAL A 122 -10.09 -8.98 12.12
CA VAL A 122 -11.23 -9.90 12.15
C VAL A 122 -10.82 -11.27 12.69
N ASP A 123 -11.80 -12.09 13.07
CA ASP A 123 -11.55 -13.50 13.40
C ASP A 123 -11.61 -14.37 12.14
N LEU A 124 -10.49 -15.01 11.81
CA LEU A 124 -10.35 -15.96 10.70
C LEU A 124 -9.96 -17.36 11.20
N SER A 125 -10.19 -17.65 12.47
CA SER A 125 -10.03 -19.01 13.02
C SER A 125 -10.94 -20.03 12.31
N ASN A 126 -12.12 -19.59 11.88
CA ASN A 126 -13.04 -20.39 11.08
C ASN A 126 -12.80 -20.18 9.57
N GLN A 127 -12.54 -21.27 8.84
CA GLN A 127 -12.28 -21.23 7.40
C GLN A 127 -13.45 -20.63 6.58
N ARG A 128 -14.69 -20.73 7.06
CA ARG A 128 -15.87 -20.11 6.44
C ARG A 128 -15.84 -18.58 6.50
N ASN A 129 -15.12 -18.00 7.46
CA ASN A 129 -15.02 -16.55 7.60
C ASN A 129 -14.25 -15.92 6.42
N PHE A 130 -13.37 -16.65 5.75
CA PHE A 130 -12.74 -16.17 4.51
C PHE A 130 -13.77 -15.97 3.39
N ASP A 131 -14.71 -16.90 3.23
CA ASP A 131 -15.74 -16.80 2.21
C ASP A 131 -16.73 -15.69 2.57
N LYS A 132 -17.09 -15.57 3.84
CA LYS A 132 -17.90 -14.45 4.35
C LYS A 132 -17.28 -13.09 4.09
N VAL A 133 -15.98 -12.94 4.36
CA VAL A 133 -15.22 -11.72 4.07
C VAL A 133 -15.25 -11.39 2.58
N LYS A 134 -14.99 -12.38 1.73
CA LYS A 134 -15.07 -12.21 0.28
C LYS A 134 -16.47 -11.77 -0.16
N THR A 135 -17.52 -12.41 0.36
CA THR A 135 -18.91 -12.05 0.07
C THR A 135 -19.22 -10.62 0.51
N ALA A 136 -18.86 -10.24 1.74
CA ALA A 136 -19.09 -8.88 2.25
C ALA A 136 -18.43 -7.81 1.37
N VAL A 137 -17.19 -8.01 0.91
CA VAL A 137 -16.51 -7.05 0.03
C VAL A 137 -17.18 -6.98 -1.34
N LEU A 138 -17.51 -8.11 -1.96
CA LEU A 138 -18.14 -8.13 -3.28
C LEU A 138 -19.56 -7.54 -3.24
N ASP A 139 -20.32 -7.84 -2.19
CA ASP A 139 -21.65 -7.26 -1.99
C ASP A 139 -21.56 -5.75 -1.69
N SER A 140 -20.48 -5.28 -1.04
CA SER A 140 -20.24 -3.84 -0.87
C SER A 140 -20.07 -3.14 -2.22
N LEU A 141 -19.38 -3.74 -3.18
CA LEU A 141 -19.22 -3.16 -4.53
C LEU A 141 -20.56 -3.04 -5.27
N LEU A 142 -21.49 -3.97 -5.02
CA LEU A 142 -22.84 -3.92 -5.60
C LEU A 142 -23.63 -2.70 -5.11
N ASP A 143 -23.38 -2.25 -3.88
CA ASP A 143 -24.05 -1.08 -3.30
C ASP A 143 -23.59 0.22 -3.98
N PHE A 144 -22.32 0.29 -4.41
CA PHE A 144 -21.74 1.44 -5.11
C PHE A 144 -22.04 1.53 -6.61
N LEU A 145 -22.74 0.54 -7.20
CA LEU A 145 -23.16 0.63 -8.60
C LEU A 145 -24.15 1.80 -8.82
N PRO A 146 -24.04 2.52 -9.95
CA PRO A 146 -24.90 3.66 -10.25
C PRO A 146 -26.37 3.27 -10.35
N GLU A 147 -27.25 4.25 -10.12
CA GLU A 147 -28.69 4.08 -10.26
C GLU A 147 -29.06 3.63 -11.70
N GLY A 148 -30.00 2.69 -11.81
CA GLY A 148 -30.40 2.10 -13.10
C GLY A 148 -29.74 0.77 -13.45
N VAL A 149 -28.68 0.35 -12.73
CA VAL A 149 -28.10 -0.99 -12.91
C VAL A 149 -28.98 -2.07 -12.27
N VAL A 150 -29.33 -3.10 -13.03
CA VAL A 150 -30.13 -4.24 -12.53
C VAL A 150 -29.27 -5.16 -11.67
N LYS A 151 -29.11 -4.80 -10.39
CA LYS A 151 -28.27 -5.50 -9.39
C LYS A 151 -28.60 -7.01 -9.28
N LYS A 152 -29.88 -7.40 -9.41
CA LYS A 152 -30.35 -8.79 -9.24
C LYS A 152 -29.76 -9.80 -10.23
N ARG A 153 -29.21 -9.35 -11.37
CA ARG A 153 -28.62 -10.23 -12.39
C ARG A 153 -27.09 -10.35 -12.28
N ILE A 154 -26.48 -9.58 -11.38
CA ILE A 154 -25.03 -9.52 -11.24
C ILE A 154 -24.60 -10.59 -10.23
N SER A 155 -23.77 -11.52 -10.69
CA SER A 155 -23.19 -12.55 -9.81
C SER A 155 -21.94 -12.04 -9.09
N SER A 156 -21.65 -12.62 -7.92
CA SER A 156 -20.41 -12.38 -7.18
C SER A 156 -19.15 -12.70 -8.03
N CYS A 157 -19.21 -13.71 -8.92
CA CYS A 157 -18.10 -14.03 -9.81
C CYS A 157 -17.85 -12.92 -10.84
N SER A 158 -18.92 -12.33 -11.38
CA SER A 158 -18.83 -11.22 -12.32
C SER A 158 -18.22 -9.97 -11.67
N LEU A 159 -18.61 -9.63 -10.43
CA LEU A 159 -18.01 -8.52 -9.68
C LEU A 159 -16.54 -8.73 -9.39
N LYS A 160 -16.18 -9.96 -9.00
CA LYS A 160 -14.78 -10.36 -8.78
C LYS A 160 -13.95 -10.14 -10.05
N GLU A 161 -14.42 -10.61 -11.20
CA GLU A 161 -13.69 -10.47 -12.47
C GLU A 161 -13.65 -9.02 -12.96
N ALA A 162 -14.68 -8.23 -12.67
CA ALA A 162 -14.78 -6.84 -13.09
C ALA A 162 -13.90 -5.90 -12.28
N TYR A 163 -13.90 -6.01 -10.94
CA TYR A 163 -13.36 -4.97 -10.06
C TYR A 163 -12.16 -5.40 -9.22
N VAL A 164 -11.95 -6.70 -9.03
CA VAL A 164 -10.88 -7.18 -8.17
C VAL A 164 -9.62 -7.41 -8.99
N HIS A 165 -8.56 -6.69 -8.64
CA HIS A 165 -7.26 -6.81 -9.28
C HIS A 165 -6.51 -8.06 -8.78
N LYS A 166 -6.50 -8.27 -7.46
CA LYS A 166 -5.76 -9.35 -6.81
C LYS A 166 -6.47 -9.83 -5.55
N MET A 167 -6.47 -11.14 -5.33
CA MET A 167 -6.89 -11.74 -4.05
C MET A 167 -5.83 -12.70 -3.54
N VAL A 168 -5.59 -12.65 -2.22
CA VAL A 168 -4.65 -13.56 -1.54
C VAL A 168 -5.33 -14.09 -0.29
N LYS A 169 -5.15 -15.39 -0.04
CA LYS A 169 -5.62 -16.07 1.18
C LYS A 169 -4.44 -16.81 1.81
N VAL A 170 -4.18 -16.52 3.08
CA VAL A 170 -3.11 -17.16 3.87
C VAL A 170 -3.73 -17.80 5.11
N THR A 171 -3.41 -19.07 5.33
CA THR A 171 -4.01 -19.91 6.40
C THR A 171 -2.98 -20.68 7.23
N ASN A 172 -1.72 -20.74 6.78
CA ASN A 172 -0.68 -21.56 7.40
C ASN A 172 0.23 -20.70 8.31
N GLY A 173 0.03 -20.82 9.63
CA GLY A 173 0.76 -20.04 10.63
C GLY A 173 0.22 -18.62 10.74
N ASP A 174 0.32 -17.85 9.66
CA ASP A 174 -0.38 -16.58 9.50
C ASP A 174 -1.82 -16.82 8.99
N ARG A 175 -2.77 -16.00 9.44
CA ARG A 175 -4.18 -16.05 9.00
C ARG A 175 -4.65 -14.66 8.59
N TRP A 176 -4.73 -14.45 7.29
CA TRP A 176 -5.21 -13.20 6.71
C TRP A 176 -5.69 -13.37 5.26
N SER A 177 -6.51 -12.44 4.82
CA SER A 177 -7.02 -12.34 3.44
C SER A 177 -6.76 -10.94 2.90
N LEU A 178 -6.49 -10.81 1.61
CA LEU A 178 -6.31 -9.52 0.94
C LEU A 178 -7.16 -9.49 -0.33
N ILE A 179 -7.88 -8.39 -0.53
CA ILE A 179 -8.64 -8.09 -1.73
C ILE A 179 -8.23 -6.69 -2.21
N SER A 180 -7.53 -6.62 -3.33
CA SER A 180 -7.06 -5.39 -3.97
C SER A 180 -8.00 -5.01 -5.10
N LEU A 181 -8.56 -3.80 -5.03
CA LEU A 181 -9.52 -3.26 -5.99
C LEU A 181 -8.79 -2.49 -7.09
N SER A 182 -9.22 -2.67 -8.34
CA SER A 182 -8.51 -2.16 -9.51
C SER A 182 -8.60 -0.65 -9.62
N ASN A 183 -7.46 0.03 -9.62
CA ASN A 183 -7.36 1.42 -10.05
C ASN A 183 -6.30 1.56 -11.16
N ASN A 184 -6.77 1.83 -12.38
CA ASN A 184 -5.88 1.91 -13.54
C ASN A 184 -4.95 3.14 -13.51
N ARG A 185 -5.11 4.03 -12.51
CA ARG A 185 -4.20 5.15 -12.24
C ARG A 185 -3.09 4.80 -11.25
N GLY A 186 -2.97 3.54 -10.82
CA GLY A 186 -1.87 3.04 -9.98
C GLY A 186 -2.07 3.20 -8.48
N ARG A 187 -3.23 3.73 -8.03
CA ARG A 187 -3.57 3.87 -6.61
C ARG A 187 -4.64 2.86 -6.20
N ASN A 188 -4.25 1.61 -5.99
CA ASN A 188 -5.21 0.56 -5.65
C ASN A 188 -5.71 0.73 -4.21
N ILE A 189 -6.91 0.21 -3.96
CA ILE A 189 -7.44 0.10 -2.60
C ILE A 189 -7.25 -1.35 -2.15
N GLU A 190 -6.42 -1.57 -1.15
CA GLU A 190 -6.12 -2.89 -0.62
C GLU A 190 -6.87 -3.11 0.70
N LEU A 191 -7.88 -3.97 0.67
CA LEU A 191 -8.64 -4.39 1.86
C LEU A 191 -8.01 -5.66 2.43
N LYS A 192 -7.34 -5.53 3.57
CA LYS A 192 -6.61 -6.60 4.23
C LYS A 192 -7.33 -7.01 5.52
N PHE A 193 -7.78 -8.25 5.59
CA PHE A 193 -8.51 -8.82 6.71
C PHE A 193 -7.55 -9.70 7.52
N VAL A 194 -7.20 -9.28 8.73
CA VAL A 194 -6.11 -9.86 9.51
C VAL A 194 -6.63 -10.46 10.81
N ASP A 195 -6.34 -11.75 11.02
CA ASP A 195 -6.49 -12.40 12.32
C ASP A 195 -5.12 -12.50 13.02
N THR A 196 -4.16 -13.15 12.35
CA THR A 196 -2.78 -13.27 12.83
C THR A 196 -1.80 -13.00 11.70
N MET A 197 -0.81 -12.14 11.96
CA MET A 197 0.23 -11.78 11.03
C MET A 197 1.53 -11.54 11.77
N ARG A 198 2.54 -12.36 11.49
CA ARG A 198 3.87 -12.20 12.10
C ARG A 198 4.60 -10.99 11.53
N ARG A 199 4.61 -10.85 10.21
CA ARG A 199 5.38 -9.83 9.49
C ARG A 199 4.51 -8.63 9.16
N GLN A 200 4.53 -7.62 10.03
CA GLN A 200 3.66 -6.46 9.88
C GLN A 200 4.36 -5.26 9.23
N PHE A 201 5.70 -5.24 9.17
CA PHE A 201 6.50 -4.18 8.56
C PHE A 201 7.81 -4.73 7.98
N GLU A 202 8.46 -3.95 7.11
CA GLU A 202 9.81 -4.26 6.60
C GLU A 202 10.85 -3.28 7.16
N PHE A 203 10.54 -1.99 7.17
CA PHE A 203 11.35 -0.93 7.75
C PHE A 203 10.53 -0.08 8.73
N SER A 204 11.19 0.77 9.53
CA SER A 204 10.50 1.63 10.49
C SER A 204 9.56 2.64 9.81
N VAL A 205 9.93 3.11 8.62
CA VAL A 205 9.23 4.19 7.89
C VAL A 205 7.88 3.77 7.31
N ASP A 206 7.62 2.46 7.20
CA ASP A 206 6.37 1.85 6.74
C ASP A 206 5.65 1.04 7.84
N SER A 207 6.02 1.26 9.10
CA SER A 207 5.51 0.51 10.25
C SER A 207 4.30 1.14 10.95
N PHE A 208 3.76 2.24 10.40
CA PHE A 208 2.69 2.98 11.06
C PHE A 208 1.31 2.43 10.71
N GLN A 209 0.49 2.26 11.74
CA GLN A 209 -0.92 1.90 11.61
C GLN A 209 -1.77 2.90 12.37
N ILE A 210 -2.69 3.59 11.69
CA ILE A 210 -3.56 4.59 12.29
C ILE A 210 -4.93 3.97 12.55
N ILE A 211 -5.38 3.95 13.81
CA ILE A 211 -6.65 3.34 14.20
C ILE A 211 -7.79 4.28 13.81
N LEU A 212 -8.69 3.82 12.94
CA LEU A 212 -9.73 4.64 12.31
C LEU A 212 -11.04 4.70 13.11
N ASP A 213 -11.25 3.83 14.10
CA ASP A 213 -12.55 3.67 14.76
C ASP A 213 -13.11 4.97 15.35
N SER A 214 -12.28 5.79 16.00
CA SER A 214 -12.72 7.06 16.58
C SER A 214 -13.14 8.08 15.53
N LEU A 215 -12.44 8.09 14.38
CA LEU A 215 -12.79 8.94 13.24
C LEU A 215 -14.06 8.46 12.53
N LEU A 216 -14.20 7.15 12.33
CA LEU A 216 -15.40 6.55 11.73
C LEU A 216 -16.64 6.77 12.60
N LEU A 217 -16.50 6.66 13.92
CA LEU A 217 -17.58 6.98 14.88
C LEU A 217 -17.96 8.45 14.79
N PHE A 218 -16.97 9.34 14.71
CA PHE A 218 -17.20 10.77 14.54
C PHE A 218 -18.02 11.06 13.27
N TYR A 219 -17.72 10.44 12.12
CA TYR A 219 -18.53 10.59 10.91
C TYR A 219 -19.96 10.07 11.04
N GLY A 220 -20.19 9.06 11.89
CA GLY A 220 -21.52 8.50 12.13
C GLY A 220 -22.38 9.35 13.07
N CYS A 221 -21.77 10.11 13.97
CA CYS A 221 -22.47 10.82 15.04
C CYS A 221 -22.48 12.34 14.88
N SER A 222 -21.45 12.93 14.26
CA SER A 222 -21.31 14.38 14.12
C SER A 222 -21.96 14.90 12.84
N GLN A 223 -22.77 15.96 12.97
CA GLN A 223 -23.26 16.75 11.84
C GLN A 223 -22.34 17.95 11.52
N MET A 224 -21.36 18.22 12.38
CA MET A 224 -20.42 19.34 12.23
C MET A 224 -19.13 18.86 11.56
N SER A 225 -18.57 19.72 10.69
CA SER A 225 -17.24 19.53 10.12
C SER A 225 -16.16 19.61 11.18
N MET A 226 -15.06 18.89 10.99
CA MET A 226 -13.91 18.98 11.90
C MET A 226 -13.28 20.36 11.89
N SER A 227 -12.79 20.77 13.06
CA SER A 227 -12.00 21.98 13.28
C SER A 227 -10.95 21.74 14.36
N ASP A 228 -9.99 22.65 14.52
CA ASP A 228 -8.91 22.52 15.52
C ASP A 228 -9.44 22.43 16.96
N ASN A 229 -10.62 22.98 17.24
CA ASN A 229 -11.25 22.89 18.56
C ASN A 229 -12.27 21.74 18.67
N PHE A 230 -12.51 21.01 17.58
CA PHE A 230 -13.52 19.95 17.50
C PHE A 230 -13.11 18.87 16.49
N TYR A 231 -12.35 17.89 16.98
CA TYR A 231 -11.92 16.72 16.21
C TYR A 231 -11.82 15.49 17.15
N PRO A 232 -11.98 14.27 16.63
CA PRO A 232 -11.86 13.06 17.44
C PRO A 232 -10.41 12.80 17.83
N THR A 233 -10.20 12.21 19.01
CA THR A 233 -8.87 11.71 19.40
C THR A 233 -8.55 10.45 18.58
N VAL A 234 -7.56 10.56 17.69
CA VAL A 234 -7.07 9.45 16.87
C VAL A 234 -5.72 8.97 17.39
N VAL A 235 -5.53 7.66 17.44
CA VAL A 235 -4.30 7.02 17.91
C VAL A 235 -3.65 6.27 16.76
N ALA A 236 -2.32 6.37 16.65
CA ALA A 236 -1.52 5.53 15.76
C ALA A 236 -0.58 4.64 16.57
N GLU A 237 -0.27 3.49 15.98
CA GLU A 237 0.69 2.50 16.47
C GLU A 237 1.87 2.40 15.52
N SER A 238 3.08 2.23 16.05
CA SER A 238 4.23 1.78 15.28
C SER A 238 4.48 0.30 15.58
N VAL A 239 4.27 -0.56 14.58
CA VAL A 239 4.58 -1.99 14.73
C VAL A 239 6.08 -2.29 14.69
N TYR A 240 6.91 -1.29 14.41
CA TYR A 240 8.36 -1.34 14.59
C TYR A 240 8.76 -1.37 16.07
N GLY A 241 7.92 -0.84 16.96
CA GLY A 241 8.20 -0.70 18.38
C GLY A 241 7.99 0.73 18.83
N ASP A 242 9.06 1.46 19.16
CA ASP A 242 8.94 2.84 19.65
C ASP A 242 8.41 3.78 18.55
N PHE A 243 7.29 4.46 18.84
CA PHE A 243 6.63 5.34 17.88
C PHE A 243 7.48 6.57 17.53
N GLN A 244 8.13 7.17 18.53
CA GLN A 244 8.91 8.39 18.36
C GLN A 244 10.20 8.10 17.59
N GLU A 245 10.82 6.94 17.82
CA GLU A 245 11.96 6.49 17.03
C GLU A 245 11.58 6.28 15.56
N ALA A 246 10.48 5.57 15.28
CA ALA A 246 10.01 5.39 13.91
C ALA A 246 9.66 6.73 13.24
N LEU A 247 9.03 7.64 13.97
CA LEU A 247 8.68 8.98 13.47
C LEU A 247 9.95 9.80 13.18
N TYR A 248 10.96 9.71 14.04
CA TYR A 248 12.26 10.31 13.79
C TYR A 248 12.91 9.76 12.51
N HIS A 249 12.86 8.44 12.30
CA HIS A 249 13.34 7.83 11.06
C HIS A 249 12.58 8.34 9.83
N LEU A 250 11.26 8.52 9.92
CA LEU A 250 10.46 9.09 8.84
C LEU A 250 10.88 10.53 8.54
N HIS A 251 11.02 11.39 9.56
CA HIS A 251 11.40 12.80 9.41
C HIS A 251 12.82 13.00 8.87
N LYS A 252 13.76 12.13 9.25
CA LYS A 252 15.16 12.22 8.83
C LYS A 252 15.50 11.36 7.61
N LYS A 253 14.48 10.75 6.99
CA LYS A 253 14.63 9.80 5.88
C LYS A 253 15.66 8.71 6.19
N LEU A 254 15.48 8.01 7.31
CA LEU A 254 16.40 6.96 7.76
C LEU A 254 15.81 5.56 7.53
N ILE A 255 16.64 4.65 7.03
CA ILE A 255 16.31 3.25 6.82
C ILE A 255 16.77 2.45 8.04
N ALA A 256 15.82 1.93 8.80
CA ALA A 256 16.07 1.06 9.94
C ALA A 256 15.10 -0.12 9.94
N THR A 257 15.58 -1.27 10.42
CA THR A 257 14.76 -2.47 10.67
C THR A 257 15.29 -3.15 11.94
N ARG A 258 14.40 -3.71 12.75
CA ARG A 258 14.75 -4.47 13.97
C ARG A 258 14.79 -5.97 13.73
N ASN A 259 14.06 -6.45 12.73
CA ASN A 259 13.83 -7.86 12.43
C ASN A 259 14.30 -8.20 11.01
N PRO A 260 15.61 -8.14 10.72
CA PRO A 260 16.12 -8.46 9.39
C PRO A 260 15.71 -9.88 8.96
N GLU A 261 15.62 -10.83 9.88
CA GLU A 261 15.20 -12.21 9.64
C GLU A 261 13.77 -12.35 9.07
N GLU A 262 12.92 -11.36 9.30
CA GLU A 262 11.55 -11.35 8.80
C GLU A 262 11.42 -10.77 7.40
N ILE A 263 12.43 -10.06 6.91
CA ILE A 263 12.45 -9.48 5.56
C ILE A 263 12.45 -10.61 4.52
N ARG A 264 11.57 -10.48 3.52
CA ARG A 264 11.50 -11.34 2.32
C ARG A 264 12.22 -10.70 1.14
N GLY A 265 12.31 -11.39 0.01
CA GLY A 265 13.00 -10.93 -1.19
C GLY A 265 12.50 -9.57 -1.68
N GLY A 266 11.22 -9.25 -1.46
CA GLY A 266 10.66 -7.92 -1.75
C GLY A 266 11.34 -6.76 -1.00
N GLY A 267 11.92 -7.03 0.18
CA GLY A 267 12.59 -6.02 0.98
C GLY A 267 13.84 -5.43 0.32
N LEU A 268 14.54 -6.18 -0.55
CA LEU A 268 15.63 -5.64 -1.37
C LEU A 268 15.11 -4.55 -2.33
N LEU A 269 13.97 -4.80 -2.97
CA LEU A 269 13.34 -3.87 -3.90
C LEU A 269 12.85 -2.62 -3.17
N LYS A 270 12.26 -2.80 -1.97
CA LYS A 270 11.84 -1.68 -1.13
C LYS A 270 13.04 -0.87 -0.63
N TYR A 271 14.11 -1.52 -0.20
CA TYR A 271 15.35 -0.87 0.21
C TYR A 271 15.93 0.01 -0.91
N CYS A 272 16.09 -0.52 -2.12
CA CYS A 272 16.59 0.24 -3.25
C CYS A 272 15.67 1.43 -3.60
N ASN A 273 14.36 1.25 -3.43
CA ASN A 273 13.39 2.32 -3.66
C ASN A 273 13.50 3.45 -2.61
N LEU A 274 13.75 3.10 -1.35
CA LEU A 274 14.05 4.07 -0.30
C LEU A 274 15.33 4.84 -0.62
N LEU A 275 16.39 4.18 -1.11
CA LEU A 275 17.64 4.83 -1.48
C LEU A 275 17.47 5.86 -2.61
N VAL A 276 16.67 5.56 -3.63
CA VAL A 276 16.36 6.51 -4.73
C VAL A 276 15.58 7.73 -4.23
N ARG A 277 14.79 7.56 -3.16
CA ARG A 277 14.03 8.64 -2.51
C ARG A 277 14.82 9.40 -1.43
N ASP A 278 16.15 9.34 -1.53
CA ASP A 278 17.13 9.98 -0.63
C ASP A 278 17.12 9.46 0.82
N TYR A 279 16.56 8.28 1.08
CA TYR A 279 16.70 7.68 2.40
C TYR A 279 18.11 7.13 2.60
N LYS A 280 18.60 7.24 3.83
CA LYS A 280 19.94 6.79 4.22
C LYS A 280 19.86 5.74 5.32
N PRO A 281 20.76 4.74 5.34
CA PRO A 281 20.83 3.80 6.45
C PRO A 281 21.00 4.51 7.80
N ALA A 282 20.15 4.20 8.77
CA ALA A 282 20.29 4.73 10.13
C ALA A 282 21.61 4.29 10.78
N ARG A 283 22.12 3.12 10.35
CA ARG A 283 23.36 2.50 10.82
C ARG A 283 24.27 2.09 9.65
N PRO A 284 25.08 3.01 9.11
CA PRO A 284 25.98 2.74 7.99
C PRO A 284 26.99 1.62 8.28
N ASP A 285 27.36 1.45 9.56
CA ASP A 285 28.20 0.39 10.08
C ASP A 285 27.61 -1.03 9.86
N LYS A 286 26.29 -1.16 9.86
CA LYS A 286 25.60 -2.46 9.73
C LYS A 286 24.95 -2.70 8.38
N ILE A 287 24.88 -1.68 7.51
CA ILE A 287 24.09 -1.77 6.28
C ILE A 287 24.58 -2.86 5.32
N LYS A 288 25.90 -3.06 5.22
CA LYS A 288 26.47 -4.11 4.37
C LYS A 288 26.08 -5.52 4.79
N HIS A 289 25.82 -5.74 6.09
CA HIS A 289 25.28 -7.03 6.53
C HIS A 289 23.81 -7.18 6.10
N LEU A 290 23.01 -6.12 6.25
CA LEU A 290 21.60 -6.12 5.85
C LEU A 290 21.43 -6.28 4.33
N GLU A 291 22.25 -5.60 3.51
CA GLU A 291 22.24 -5.75 2.05
C GLU A 291 22.52 -7.20 1.63
N ARG A 292 23.55 -7.84 2.21
CA ARG A 292 23.84 -9.27 1.94
C ARG A 292 22.65 -10.17 2.29
N TYR A 293 22.00 -9.90 3.41
CA TYR A 293 20.81 -10.65 3.82
C TYR A 293 19.65 -10.46 2.82
N MET A 294 19.35 -9.21 2.44
CA MET A 294 18.29 -8.89 1.48
C MET A 294 18.57 -9.48 0.10
N CYS A 295 19.81 -9.40 -0.40
CA CYS A 295 20.23 -10.05 -1.64
C CYS A 295 20.05 -11.57 -1.54
N SER A 296 20.57 -12.22 -0.50
CA SER A 296 20.41 -13.67 -0.32
C SER A 296 18.94 -14.08 -0.29
N ARG A 297 18.09 -13.34 0.44
CA ARG A 297 16.66 -13.63 0.52
C ARG A 297 15.94 -13.39 -0.81
N PHE A 298 16.34 -12.38 -1.59
CA PHE A 298 15.81 -12.15 -2.93
C PHE A 298 16.04 -13.36 -3.84
N PHE A 299 17.25 -13.92 -3.87
CA PHE A 299 17.55 -15.11 -4.68
C PHE A 299 16.89 -16.39 -4.18
N ILE A 300 16.71 -16.52 -2.85
CA ILE A 300 15.96 -17.66 -2.28
C ILE A 300 14.49 -17.60 -2.67
N ASP A 301 13.89 -16.40 -2.63
CA ASP A 301 12.47 -16.23 -2.94
C ASP A 301 12.19 -16.20 -4.46
N PHE A 302 13.17 -15.77 -5.27
CA PHE A 302 13.10 -15.66 -6.74
C PHE A 302 14.32 -16.31 -7.40
N GLY A 303 14.42 -17.64 -7.33
CA GLY A 303 15.58 -18.38 -7.86
C GLY A 303 15.66 -18.41 -9.38
N ASP A 304 14.52 -18.34 -10.08
CA ASP A 304 14.46 -18.37 -11.54
C ASP A 304 14.52 -16.97 -12.16
N ILE A 305 15.24 -16.83 -13.27
CA ILE A 305 15.43 -15.53 -13.94
C ILE A 305 14.12 -14.94 -14.48
N ASN A 306 13.16 -15.77 -14.89
CA ASN A 306 11.86 -15.28 -15.36
C ASN A 306 11.01 -14.79 -14.19
N GLN A 307 11.11 -15.44 -13.02
CA GLN A 307 10.48 -14.95 -11.79
C GLN A 307 11.07 -13.60 -11.38
N GLN A 308 12.39 -13.44 -11.45
CA GLN A 308 13.05 -12.16 -11.19
C GLN A 308 12.58 -11.08 -12.17
N ARG A 309 12.55 -11.36 -13.48
CA ARG A 309 12.06 -10.44 -14.50
C ARG A 309 10.62 -10.01 -14.23
N ALA A 310 9.70 -10.97 -14.08
CA ALA A 310 8.30 -10.67 -13.81
C ALA A 310 8.12 -9.86 -12.52
N LYS A 311 8.92 -10.15 -11.49
CA LYS A 311 8.88 -9.42 -10.23
C LYS A 311 9.38 -7.98 -10.38
N LEU A 312 10.48 -7.76 -11.09
CA LEU A 312 11.04 -6.44 -11.35
C LEU A 312 10.11 -5.60 -12.23
N GLU A 313 9.60 -6.15 -13.34
CA GLU A 313 8.66 -5.45 -14.21
C GLU A 313 7.39 -5.06 -13.46
N SER A 314 6.81 -5.96 -12.66
CA SER A 314 5.66 -5.64 -11.81
C SER A 314 5.98 -4.58 -10.75
N TYR A 315 7.17 -4.62 -10.15
CA TYR A 315 7.56 -3.63 -9.16
C TYR A 315 7.71 -2.23 -9.77
N LEU A 316 8.36 -2.14 -10.93
CA LEU A 316 8.54 -0.90 -11.69
C LEU A 316 7.20 -0.32 -12.14
N ALA A 317 6.29 -1.16 -12.64
CA ALA A 317 4.95 -0.76 -13.07
C ALA A 317 4.10 -0.24 -11.90
N ASN A 318 4.28 -0.76 -10.68
CA ASN A 318 3.46 -0.36 -9.54
C ASN A 318 4.02 0.85 -8.76
N HIS A 319 5.35 1.02 -8.69
CA HIS A 319 5.97 2.01 -7.79
C HIS A 319 6.49 3.28 -8.46
N PHE A 320 6.50 3.31 -9.79
CA PHE A 320 7.07 4.41 -10.58
C PHE A 320 6.15 4.85 -11.72
N MET A 321 4.83 4.72 -11.52
CA MET A 321 3.83 5.23 -12.47
C MET A 321 3.96 6.75 -12.58
N GLY A 322 4.30 7.25 -13.77
CA GLY A 322 4.53 8.68 -14.00
C GLY A 322 5.91 9.20 -13.55
N GLU A 323 6.78 8.34 -13.02
CA GLU A 323 8.15 8.69 -12.56
C GLU A 323 9.21 7.93 -13.39
N GLU A 324 9.21 8.10 -14.72
CA GLU A 324 10.10 7.33 -15.62
C GLU A 324 11.59 7.57 -15.31
N GLN A 325 12.01 8.80 -15.00
CA GLN A 325 13.38 9.13 -14.62
C GLN A 325 13.84 8.32 -13.40
N ASN A 326 12.97 8.19 -12.38
CA ASN A 326 13.27 7.44 -11.16
C ASN A 326 13.38 5.93 -11.41
N LYS A 327 12.74 5.38 -12.47
CA LYS A 327 12.89 3.95 -12.82
C LYS A 327 14.32 3.61 -13.20
N TYR A 328 14.94 4.46 -14.03
CA TYR A 328 16.31 4.25 -14.47
C TYR A 328 17.28 4.32 -13.28
N GLU A 329 17.16 5.37 -12.46
CA GLU A 329 17.98 5.55 -11.26
C GLU A 329 17.81 4.40 -10.27
N TYR A 330 16.57 3.92 -10.09
CA TYR A 330 16.28 2.74 -9.27
C TYR A 330 16.98 1.49 -9.77
N LEU A 331 16.98 1.23 -11.08
CA LEU A 331 17.66 0.07 -11.63
C LEU A 331 19.19 0.16 -11.47
N LEU A 332 19.77 1.35 -11.58
CA LEU A 332 21.20 1.56 -11.28
C LEU A 332 21.53 1.30 -9.80
N VAL A 333 20.69 1.79 -8.89
CA VAL A 333 20.86 1.53 -7.45
C VAL A 333 20.75 0.04 -7.15
N LEU A 334 19.73 -0.63 -7.71
CA LEU A 334 19.53 -2.07 -7.55
C LEU A 334 20.72 -2.85 -8.10
N HIS A 335 21.21 -2.51 -9.29
CA HIS A 335 22.39 -3.11 -9.90
C HIS A 335 23.60 -3.01 -8.97
N ARG A 336 23.91 -1.81 -8.47
CA ARG A 336 25.02 -1.57 -7.55
C ARG A 336 24.90 -2.41 -6.27
N VAL A 337 23.74 -2.43 -5.64
CA VAL A 337 23.52 -3.20 -4.39
C VAL A 337 23.69 -4.70 -4.64
N VAL A 338 23.15 -5.22 -5.75
CA VAL A 338 23.30 -6.64 -6.11
C VAL A 338 24.75 -6.99 -6.42
N ASP A 339 25.49 -6.13 -7.13
CA ASP A 339 26.90 -6.39 -7.48
C ASP A 339 27.80 -6.38 -6.23
N GLU A 340 27.67 -5.37 -5.37
CA GLU A 340 28.52 -5.19 -4.18
C GLU A 340 28.24 -6.19 -3.05
N SER A 341 26.97 -6.59 -2.87
CA SER A 341 26.51 -7.30 -1.66
C SER A 341 26.11 -8.76 -1.90
N THR A 342 26.27 -9.28 -3.12
CA THR A 342 26.08 -10.72 -3.41
C THR A 342 27.35 -11.52 -3.16
N VAL A 343 27.34 -12.39 -2.13
CA VAL A 343 28.52 -13.15 -1.68
C VAL A 343 28.49 -14.64 -2.08
N CYS A 344 27.36 -15.33 -1.89
CA CYS A 344 27.30 -16.80 -1.93
C CYS A 344 26.66 -17.41 -3.18
N LEU A 345 26.26 -16.59 -4.16
CA LEU A 345 25.72 -17.11 -5.42
C LEU A 345 26.82 -17.70 -6.29
N MET A 346 26.44 -18.68 -7.11
CA MET A 346 27.28 -19.06 -8.24
C MET A 346 27.44 -17.81 -9.12
N GLY A 347 28.67 -17.48 -9.52
CA GLY A 347 28.94 -16.25 -10.28
C GLY A 347 28.11 -16.14 -11.57
N HIS A 348 27.57 -17.25 -12.08
CA HIS A 348 26.63 -17.27 -13.20
C HIS A 348 25.26 -16.66 -12.86
N GLU A 349 24.63 -17.05 -11.75
CA GLU A 349 23.33 -16.53 -11.31
C GLU A 349 23.40 -15.02 -11.08
N ARG A 350 24.46 -14.57 -10.40
CA ARG A 350 24.72 -13.14 -10.19
C ARG A 350 24.82 -12.40 -11.53
N ARG A 351 25.61 -12.91 -12.48
CA ARG A 351 25.77 -12.28 -13.80
C ARG A 351 24.46 -12.25 -14.60
N GLN A 352 23.64 -13.30 -14.52
CA GLN A 352 22.33 -13.31 -15.18
C GLN A 352 21.40 -12.23 -14.61
N SER A 353 21.33 -12.11 -13.29
CA SER A 353 20.50 -11.08 -12.65
C SER A 353 21.00 -9.66 -12.92
N LEU A 354 22.31 -9.44 -12.90
CA LEU A 354 22.89 -8.13 -13.26
C LEU A 354 22.60 -7.78 -14.73
N ALA A 355 22.80 -8.72 -15.66
CA ALA A 355 22.49 -8.52 -17.08
C ALA A 355 21.00 -8.24 -17.31
N LEU A 356 20.09 -8.90 -16.57
CA LEU A 356 18.66 -8.59 -16.60
C LEU A 356 18.37 -7.16 -16.13
N ILE A 357 19.00 -6.73 -15.03
CA ILE A 357 18.81 -5.36 -14.52
C ILE A 357 19.34 -4.33 -15.52
N GLU A 358 20.50 -4.58 -16.13
CA GLU A 358 21.08 -3.74 -17.19
C GLU A 358 20.16 -3.68 -18.42
N GLU A 359 19.62 -4.82 -18.87
CA GLU A 359 18.67 -4.88 -19.99
C GLU A 359 17.44 -4.01 -19.72
N LEU A 360 16.85 -4.13 -18.52
CA LEU A 360 15.70 -3.32 -18.11
C LEU A 360 16.06 -1.83 -18.04
N ALA A 361 17.25 -1.49 -17.53
CA ALA A 361 17.71 -0.10 -17.42
C ALA A 361 17.90 0.54 -18.81
N CYS A 362 18.54 -0.19 -19.73
CA CYS A 362 18.68 0.22 -21.13
C CYS A 362 17.31 0.45 -21.77
N ARG A 363 16.38 -0.49 -21.60
CA ARG A 363 15.02 -0.37 -22.14
C ARG A 363 14.31 0.88 -21.61
N THR A 364 14.37 1.15 -20.31
CA THR A 364 13.76 2.35 -19.71
C THR A 364 14.40 3.64 -20.26
N TYR A 365 15.72 3.67 -20.39
CA TYR A 365 16.45 4.82 -20.91
C TYR A 365 16.09 5.11 -22.38
N PHE A 366 16.03 4.09 -23.24
CA PHE A 366 15.66 4.26 -24.64
C PHE A 366 14.21 4.73 -24.81
N LEU A 367 13.28 4.19 -24.04
CA LEU A 367 11.88 4.62 -24.07
C LEU A 367 11.73 6.09 -23.65
N GLU A 368 12.47 6.52 -22.64
CA GLU A 368 12.48 7.91 -22.21
C GLU A 368 13.07 8.85 -23.27
N HIS A 369 14.19 8.48 -23.88
CA HIS A 369 14.80 9.27 -24.96
C HIS A 369 13.92 9.35 -26.21
N GLN A 370 13.31 8.23 -26.62
CA GLN A 370 12.39 8.22 -27.75
C GLN A 370 11.15 9.08 -27.50
N ALA A 371 10.60 9.05 -26.29
CA ALA A 371 9.50 9.93 -25.90
C ALA A 371 9.93 11.40 -25.97
N LYS A 372 11.13 11.75 -25.47
CA LYS A 372 11.66 13.12 -25.54
C LYS A 372 11.86 13.60 -26.99
N ASP A 373 12.35 12.74 -27.88
CA ASP A 373 12.57 13.09 -29.29
C ASP A 373 11.27 13.26 -30.10
N LEU A 374 10.20 12.52 -29.75
CA LEU A 374 8.87 12.67 -30.37
C LEU A 374 8.14 13.96 -29.91
N PHE A 375 8.47 14.51 -28.75
CA PHE A 375 7.87 15.72 -28.19
C PHE A 375 8.74 16.97 -28.30
N GLN A 376 9.87 16.92 -29.03
CA GLN A 376 10.55 18.15 -29.41
C GLN A 376 9.72 18.90 -30.47
N PRO A 377 9.29 20.16 -30.23
CA PRO A 377 8.88 21.00 -31.33
C PRO A 377 10.12 21.15 -32.23
N HIS A 378 10.03 20.69 -33.48
CA HIS A 378 11.07 20.96 -34.47
C HIS A 378 11.46 22.44 -34.36
N PRO A 379 12.76 22.77 -34.19
CA PRO A 379 13.15 24.16 -34.21
C PRO A 379 12.70 24.71 -35.56
N HIS A 380 11.80 25.70 -35.55
CA HIS A 380 11.55 26.53 -36.70
C HIS A 380 12.87 27.22 -37.05
N ILE A 381 13.66 26.60 -37.93
CA ILE A 381 14.79 27.24 -38.57
C ILE A 381 14.18 28.27 -39.52
N VAL A 382 14.03 29.49 -39.02
CA VAL A 382 13.78 30.66 -39.87
C VAL A 382 15.10 30.96 -40.59
N PHE A 383 15.30 30.33 -41.74
CA PHE A 383 16.15 30.89 -42.78
C PHE A 383 15.25 31.65 -43.74
N GLY A 384 15.63 32.90 -44.02
CA GLY A 384 14.77 33.92 -44.58
C GLY A 384 13.97 33.50 -45.82
N GLY A 385 12.69 33.90 -45.83
CA GLY A 385 11.89 34.13 -47.03
C GLY A 385 11.60 32.90 -47.90
N GLY A 386 10.64 32.07 -47.51
CA GLY A 386 10.01 31.11 -48.41
C GLY A 386 9.18 30.05 -47.69
N PHE A 387 7.85 30.12 -47.81
CA PHE A 387 6.96 29.05 -47.36
C PHE A 387 7.10 27.83 -48.28
N PHE A 388 7.66 26.74 -47.78
CA PHE A 388 7.53 25.42 -48.39
C PHE A 388 6.69 24.52 -47.47
N PHE A 389 5.49 24.17 -47.90
CA PHE A 389 4.74 23.05 -47.34
C PHE A 389 5.43 21.75 -47.73
N THR A 390 5.80 20.92 -46.77
CA THR A 390 6.12 19.51 -47.02
C THR A 390 5.05 18.62 -46.39
N PRO A 391 4.76 17.45 -47.01
CA PRO A 391 3.48 16.79 -46.87
C PRO A 391 3.45 15.81 -45.70
N TYR A 392 2.25 15.61 -45.17
CA TYR A 392 1.82 14.47 -44.36
C TYR A 392 2.60 13.18 -44.68
N ALA A 393 3.29 12.63 -43.67
CA ALA A 393 3.75 11.25 -43.68
C ALA A 393 2.89 10.44 -42.68
N SER A 394 2.24 9.42 -43.22
CA SER A 394 1.21 8.57 -42.63
C SER A 394 1.79 7.56 -41.62
N TYR A 395 1.10 7.38 -40.50
CA TYR A 395 1.33 6.30 -39.53
C TYR A 395 1.05 4.91 -40.13
N PRO A 396 1.79 3.85 -39.75
CA PRO A 396 1.30 2.48 -39.84
C PRO A 396 0.67 2.05 -38.51
N CYS A 397 -0.64 1.79 -38.55
CA CYS A 397 -1.41 1.11 -37.51
C CYS A 397 -1.22 -0.42 -37.65
N PRO A 398 -0.95 -1.20 -36.59
CA PRO A 398 -0.74 -2.64 -36.73
C PRO A 398 -2.02 -3.42 -36.41
N CYS A 399 -2.83 -3.79 -37.41
CA CYS A 399 -3.88 -4.82 -37.29
C CYS A 399 -4.45 -5.27 -38.66
N SER A 400 -4.17 -6.51 -39.08
CA SER A 400 -5.03 -7.44 -39.88
C SER A 400 -4.13 -8.46 -40.63
N TRP A 401 -4.04 -9.73 -40.23
CA TRP A 401 -4.91 -10.87 -40.57
C TRP A 401 -5.05 -11.18 -42.07
N MET A 402 -4.38 -12.28 -42.47
CA MET A 402 -4.55 -13.26 -43.58
C MET A 402 -5.05 -12.82 -44.98
N PRO A 403 -4.48 -13.38 -46.06
CA PRO A 403 -5.14 -13.52 -47.35
C PRO A 403 -5.63 -14.96 -47.61
N CYS A 404 -6.88 -15.08 -48.06
CA CYS A 404 -7.35 -16.20 -48.89
C CYS A 404 -7.27 -15.77 -50.36
N THR A 405 -6.55 -16.54 -51.16
CA THR A 405 -7.06 -17.33 -52.31
C THR A 405 -5.98 -18.29 -52.74
#